data_AF-A0A3S1B0J4-F1
#
_entry.id   AF-A0A3S1B0J4-F1
#
_cell.length_a   1.000
_cell.length_b   1.000
_cell.length_c   1.000
_cell.angle_alpha   90.00
_cell.angle_beta   90.00
_cell.angle_gamma   90.00
#
_symmetry.space_group_name_H-M   'P 1'
#
loop_
_entity.id
_entity.type
_entity.pdbx_description
1 polymer ?
#
loop_
_entity_poly.entity_id
_entity_poly.type
_entity_poly.pdbx_seq_one_letter_code
_entity_poly.pdbx_strand_id
1 'polypeptide(L)'
;MVGWLVAWLVSRLVDSLVGWLVVGWLVCWLVGWLVGWLVGWLDYWLVGWLVVGWQLGWVGGWLVGWLVGWLASWLLVGWWLVGSLVSWLVVSLVSLLVGSLIGLLVGWLVSWLVCCLVGWQLGWLVGWL
;
A
#
# COMPACT_ATOMS: atom_id res chain seq x y z
N MET A 1 27.77 -78.79 -39.12
CA MET A 1 27.20 -78.78 -37.75
C MET A 1 27.74 -77.61 -36.93
N VAL A 2 29.06 -77.39 -36.89
CA VAL A 2 29.70 -76.32 -36.10
C VAL A 2 29.22 -74.90 -36.47
N GLY A 3 29.10 -74.58 -37.76
CA GLY A 3 28.67 -73.24 -38.19
C GLY A 3 27.27 -72.83 -37.72
N TRP A 4 26.34 -73.77 -37.58
CA TRP A 4 24.99 -73.50 -37.11
C TRP A 4 24.96 -73.24 -35.59
N LEU A 5 25.75 -74.01 -34.84
CA LEU A 5 25.92 -73.83 -33.40
C LEU A 5 26.57 -72.48 -33.08
N VAL A 6 27.60 -72.09 -33.84
CA VAL A 6 28.30 -70.81 -33.69
C VAL A 6 27.36 -69.65 -34.01
N ALA A 7 26.62 -69.72 -35.13
CA ALA A 7 25.67 -68.66 -35.50
C ALA A 7 24.59 -68.46 -34.41
N TRP A 8 24.05 -69.54 -33.85
CA TRP A 8 23.05 -69.49 -32.79
C TRP A 8 23.59 -68.94 -31.46
N LEU A 9 24.83 -69.30 -31.10
CA LEU A 9 25.49 -68.77 -29.91
C LEU A 9 25.80 -67.28 -30.04
N VAL A 10 26.32 -66.87 -31.21
CA VAL A 10 26.67 -65.47 -31.48
C VAL A 10 25.43 -64.59 -31.48
N SER A 11 24.34 -64.98 -32.15
CA SER A 11 23.11 -64.20 -32.15
C SER A 11 22.54 -64.04 -30.74
N ARG A 12 22.47 -65.13 -29.97
CA ARG A 12 21.97 -65.07 -28.59
C ARG A 12 22.84 -64.23 -27.65
N LEU A 13 24.17 -64.29 -27.81
CA LEU A 13 25.10 -63.45 -27.07
C LEU A 13 24.92 -61.98 -27.44
N VAL A 14 24.89 -61.67 -28.74
CA VAL A 14 24.72 -60.29 -29.24
C VAL A 14 23.38 -59.72 -28.78
N ASP A 15 22.28 -60.44 -28.93
CA ASP A 15 20.95 -59.97 -28.50
C ASP A 15 20.89 -59.73 -27.00
N SER A 16 21.50 -60.61 -26.20
CA SER A 16 21.50 -60.47 -24.74
C SER A 16 22.41 -59.34 -24.26
N LEU A 17 23.61 -59.20 -24.84
CA LEU A 17 24.55 -58.13 -24.48
C LEU A 17 24.05 -56.77 -24.95
N VAL A 18 23.64 -56.65 -26.22
CA VAL A 18 23.21 -55.38 -26.80
C VAL A 18 21.84 -54.99 -26.26
N GLY A 19 20.87 -55.89 -26.25
CA GLY A 19 19.51 -55.59 -25.81
C GLY A 19 19.43 -55.26 -24.31
N TRP A 20 20.08 -56.07 -23.47
CA TRP A 20 19.93 -55.94 -22.02
C TRP A 20 20.93 -54.94 -21.42
N LEU A 21 22.21 -55.05 -21.77
CA LEU A 21 23.27 -54.24 -21.17
C LEU A 21 23.39 -52.88 -21.83
N VAL A 22 23.35 -52.81 -23.16
CA VAL A 22 23.55 -51.54 -23.87
C VAL A 22 22.26 -50.75 -23.94
N VAL A 23 21.16 -51.34 -24.40
CA VAL A 23 19.91 -50.58 -24.55
C VAL A 23 19.20 -50.43 -23.22
N GLY A 24 18.94 -51.53 -22.50
CA GLY A 24 18.21 -51.47 -21.23
C GLY A 24 18.91 -50.62 -20.17
N TRP A 25 20.15 -50.95 -19.84
CA TRP A 25 20.85 -50.28 -18.74
C TRP A 25 21.24 -48.82 -19.06
N LEU A 26 21.80 -48.57 -20.25
CA LEU A 26 22.23 -47.21 -20.62
C LEU A 26 21.04 -46.26 -20.79
N VAL A 27 19.94 -46.71 -21.39
CA VAL A 27 18.74 -45.88 -21.57
C VAL A 27 18.09 -45.61 -20.22
N CYS A 28 17.91 -46.63 -19.38
CA CYS A 28 17.31 -46.41 -18.05
C CYS A 28 18.17 -45.49 -17.18
N TRP A 29 19.49 -45.64 -17.22
CA TRP A 29 20.39 -44.79 -16.45
C TRP A 29 20.41 -43.35 -16.98
N LEU A 30 20.56 -43.17 -18.29
CA LEU A 30 20.60 -41.84 -18.92
C LEU A 30 19.27 -41.11 -18.78
N VAL A 31 18.15 -41.78 -19.06
CA VAL A 31 16.80 -41.19 -18.94
C VAL A 31 16.47 -40.93 -17.48
N GLY A 32 16.72 -41.88 -16.58
CA GLY A 32 16.46 -41.70 -15.15
C GLY A 32 17.25 -40.54 -14.56
N TRP A 33 18.53 -40.42 -14.91
CA TRP A 33 19.37 -39.33 -14.44
C TRP A 33 18.97 -37.99 -15.06
N LEU A 34 18.78 -37.92 -16.38
CA LEU A 34 18.42 -36.68 -17.08
C LEU A 34 17.04 -36.17 -16.64
N VAL A 35 16.04 -37.05 -16.57
CA VAL A 35 14.68 -36.69 -16.15
C VAL A 35 14.67 -36.31 -14.68
N GLY A 36 15.31 -37.10 -13.81
CA GLY A 36 15.36 -36.80 -12.39
C GLY A 36 16.04 -35.47 -12.09
N TRP A 37 17.16 -35.19 -12.75
CA TRP A 37 17.88 -33.93 -12.59
C TRP A 37 17.12 -32.75 -13.17
N LEU A 38 16.58 -32.88 -14.39
CA LEU A 38 15.84 -31.80 -15.05
C LEU A 38 14.55 -31.48 -14.29
N VAL A 39 13.75 -32.48 -13.92
CA VAL A 39 12.50 -32.28 -13.18
C VAL A 39 12.78 -31.72 -11.80
N GLY A 40 13.74 -32.27 -11.06
CA GLY A 40 14.08 -31.77 -9.73
C GLY A 40 14.60 -30.33 -9.74
N TRP A 41 15.42 -29.97 -10.73
CA TRP A 41 15.92 -28.61 -10.89
C TRP A 41 14.80 -27.65 -11.32
N LEU A 42 13.95 -28.05 -12.27
CA LEU A 42 12.85 -27.24 -12.74
C LEU A 42 11.83 -26.99 -11.62
N ASP A 43 11.43 -28.02 -10.87
CA ASP A 43 10.51 -27.88 -9.75
C ASP A 43 11.06 -26.96 -8.67
N TYR A 44 12.33 -27.12 -8.28
CA TYR A 44 12.92 -26.24 -7.27
C TYR A 44 12.96 -24.78 -7.70
N TRP A 45 13.33 -24.54 -8.97
CA TRP A 45 13.48 -23.20 -9.50
C TRP A 45 12.10 -22.55 -9.74
N LEU A 46 11.16 -23.28 -10.34
CA LEU A 46 9.81 -22.78 -10.60
C LEU A 46 9.02 -22.58 -9.29
N VAL A 47 9.04 -23.55 -8.39
CA VAL A 47 8.26 -23.46 -7.15
C VAL A 47 8.92 -22.48 -6.18
N GLY A 48 10.22 -22.58 -5.94
CA GLY A 48 10.90 -21.72 -4.98
C GLY A 48 10.90 -20.24 -5.38
N TRP A 49 11.21 -19.96 -6.66
CA TRP A 49 11.39 -18.59 -7.12
C TRP A 49 10.08 -17.92 -7.50
N LEU A 50 9.23 -18.65 -8.24
CA LEU A 50 8.00 -18.11 -8.81
C LEU A 50 6.86 -18.12 -7.78
N VAL A 51 6.75 -19.17 -6.95
CA VAL A 51 5.65 -19.29 -5.97
C VAL A 51 5.95 -18.54 -4.67
N VAL A 52 7.13 -18.75 -4.08
CA VAL A 52 7.39 -18.22 -2.74
C VAL A 52 8.03 -16.83 -2.79
N GLY A 53 9.03 -16.63 -3.65
CA GLY A 53 9.79 -15.38 -3.70
C GLY A 53 9.01 -14.22 -4.33
N TRP A 54 8.47 -14.44 -5.53
CA TRP A 54 7.85 -13.36 -6.30
C TRP A 54 6.44 -13.02 -5.83
N GLN A 55 5.59 -14.01 -5.59
CA GLN A 55 4.18 -13.76 -5.24
C GLN A 55 4.03 -13.18 -3.83
N LEU A 56 4.71 -13.75 -2.82
CA LEU A 56 4.58 -13.27 -1.44
C LEU A 56 5.38 -11.99 -1.20
N GLY A 57 6.60 -11.90 -1.73
CA GLY A 57 7.47 -10.74 -1.53
C GLY A 57 7.00 -9.51 -2.30
N TRP A 58 6.63 -9.69 -3.57
CA TRP A 58 6.29 -8.56 -4.44
C TRP A 58 4.86 -8.08 -4.21
N VAL A 59 3.86 -8.98 -4.19
CA VAL A 59 2.47 -8.58 -3.96
C VAL A 59 2.27 -8.11 -2.52
N GLY A 60 2.79 -8.87 -1.55
CA GLY A 60 2.69 -8.51 -0.13
C GLY A 60 3.42 -7.20 0.19
N GLY A 61 4.68 -7.09 -0.24
CA GLY A 61 5.49 -5.89 0.02
C GLY A 61 4.97 -4.65 -0.69
N TRP A 62 4.56 -4.77 -1.95
CA TRP A 62 4.05 -3.64 -2.74
C TRP A 62 2.68 -3.18 -2.25
N LEU A 63 1.75 -4.11 -1.98
CA LEU A 63 0.41 -3.76 -1.50
C LEU A 63 0.47 -3.13 -0.11
N VAL A 64 1.25 -3.69 0.81
CA VAL A 64 1.42 -3.15 2.16
C VAL A 64 2.13 -1.80 2.12
N GLY A 65 3.22 -1.68 1.37
CA GLY A 65 3.96 -0.42 1.25
C GLY A 65 3.10 0.70 0.65
N TRP A 66 2.34 0.39 -0.41
CA TRP A 66 1.45 1.35 -1.05
C TRP A 66 0.30 1.76 -0.13
N LEU A 67 -0.37 0.80 0.50
CA LEU A 67 -1.50 1.08 1.39
C LEU A 67 -1.07 1.89 2.62
N VAL A 68 0.04 1.52 3.26
CA VAL A 68 0.58 2.22 4.44
C VAL A 68 1.02 3.63 4.06
N GLY A 69 1.73 3.80 2.94
CA GLY A 69 2.16 5.11 2.47
C GLY A 69 0.99 6.04 2.14
N TRP A 70 -0.04 5.51 1.49
CA TRP A 70 -1.23 6.27 1.15
C TRP A 70 -2.02 6.68 2.40
N LEU A 71 -2.23 5.75 3.35
CA LEU A 71 -2.94 6.01 4.59
C LEU A 71 -2.21 7.04 5.48
N ALA A 72 -0.88 6.91 5.61
CA ALA A 72 -0.07 7.85 6.38
C ALA A 72 -0.13 9.26 5.79
N SER A 73 -0.07 9.38 4.45
CA SER A 73 -0.18 10.67 3.75
C SER A 73 -1.55 11.31 3.97
N TRP A 74 -2.62 10.52 3.87
CA TRP A 74 -3.98 10.98 4.13
C TRP A 74 -4.18 11.47 5.56
N LEU A 75 -3.64 10.75 6.55
CA LEU A 75 -3.68 11.16 7.94
C LEU A 75 -2.97 12.49 8.16
N LEU A 76 -1.75 12.67 7.61
CA LEU A 76 -1.00 13.93 7.71
C LEU A 76 -1.78 15.12 7.13
N VAL A 77 -2.42 14.94 5.97
CA VAL A 77 -3.29 15.97 5.36
C VAL A 77 -4.51 16.24 6.24
N GLY A 78 -5.12 15.20 6.82
CA GLY A 78 -6.21 15.33 7.78
C GLY A 78 -5.82 16.16 9.00
N TRP A 79 -4.64 15.93 9.58
CA TRP A 79 -4.12 16.72 10.71
C TRP A 79 -3.93 18.19 10.33
N TRP A 80 -3.41 18.48 9.14
CA TRP A 80 -3.22 19.84 8.65
C TRP A 80 -4.54 20.57 8.40
N LEU A 81 -5.54 19.87 7.83
CA LEU A 81 -6.89 20.38 7.66
C LEU A 81 -7.57 20.67 8.99
N VAL A 82 -7.47 19.77 9.96
CA VAL A 82 -8.03 19.96 11.30
C VAL A 82 -7.39 21.17 11.98
N GLY A 83 -6.07 21.29 11.96
CA GLY A 83 -5.37 22.45 12.53
C GLY A 83 -5.79 23.77 11.88
N SER A 84 -5.94 23.77 10.56
CA SER A 84 -6.36 24.95 9.80
C SER A 84 -7.82 25.33 10.10
N LEU A 85 -8.73 24.34 10.13
CA LEU A 85 -10.14 24.54 10.48
C LEU A 85 -10.31 25.06 11.90
N VAL A 86 -9.60 24.47 12.87
CA VAL A 86 -9.65 24.90 14.27
C VAL A 86 -9.13 26.34 14.39
N SER A 87 -8.01 26.67 13.76
CA SER A 87 -7.46 28.03 13.78
C SER A 87 -8.41 29.04 13.17
N TRP A 88 -8.97 28.72 12.00
CA TRP A 88 -9.93 29.58 11.32
C TRP A 88 -11.21 29.77 12.15
N LEU A 89 -11.75 28.69 12.71
CA LEU A 89 -12.95 28.72 13.53
C LEU A 89 -12.73 29.54 14.80
N VAL A 90 -11.63 29.31 15.51
CA VAL A 90 -11.30 30.05 16.74
C VAL A 90 -11.14 31.54 16.44
N VAL A 91 -10.34 31.91 15.45
CA VAL A 91 -10.13 33.32 15.11
C VAL A 91 -11.42 33.97 14.64
N SER A 92 -12.19 33.30 13.78
CA SER A 92 -13.45 33.84 13.26
C SER A 92 -14.50 34.01 14.35
N LEU A 93 -14.69 33.00 15.22
CA LEU A 93 -15.63 33.07 16.33
C LEU A 93 -15.22 34.13 17.35
N VAL A 94 -13.95 34.18 17.74
CA VAL A 94 -13.47 35.20 18.68
C VAL A 94 -13.65 36.59 18.08
N SER A 95 -13.28 36.80 16.83
CA SER A 95 -13.40 38.10 16.17
C SER A 95 -14.85 38.53 16.00
N LEU A 96 -15.75 37.61 15.62
CA LEU A 96 -17.18 37.89 15.51
C LEU A 96 -17.81 38.15 16.87
N LEU A 97 -17.59 37.25 17.84
CA LEU A 97 -18.25 37.35 19.14
C LEU A 97 -17.74 38.58 19.89
N VAL A 98 -16.42 38.75 20.00
CA VAL A 98 -15.81 39.89 20.71
C VAL A 98 -16.05 41.17 19.94
N GLY A 99 -15.78 41.19 18.63
CA GLY A 99 -15.93 42.38 17.80
C GLY A 99 -17.38 42.86 17.69
N SER A 100 -18.33 41.97 17.42
CA SER A 100 -19.74 42.36 17.33
C SER A 100 -20.34 42.64 18.70
N LEU A 101 -20.03 41.88 19.76
CA LEU A 101 -20.58 42.15 21.08
C LEU A 101 -20.05 43.47 21.65
N ILE A 102 -18.73 43.72 21.57
CA ILE A 102 -18.15 44.99 22.02
C ILE A 102 -18.64 46.13 21.13
N GLY A 103 -18.60 45.97 19.81
CA GLY A 103 -19.05 47.01 18.88
C GLY A 103 -20.52 47.39 19.06
N LEU A 104 -21.41 46.40 19.21
CA LEU A 104 -22.83 46.66 19.45
C LEU A 104 -23.06 47.22 20.84
N LEU A 105 -22.52 46.60 21.90
CA LEU A 105 -22.82 47.00 23.27
C LEU A 105 -22.19 48.36 23.59
N VAL A 106 -20.90 48.54 23.31
CA VAL A 106 -20.19 49.80 23.56
C VAL A 106 -20.65 50.87 22.59
N GLY A 107 -20.74 50.58 21.29
CA GLY A 107 -21.18 51.56 20.30
C GLY A 107 -22.60 52.06 20.55
N TRP A 108 -23.53 51.16 20.89
CA TRP A 108 -24.91 51.52 21.22
C TRP A 108 -24.98 52.29 22.54
N LEU A 109 -24.32 51.80 23.60
CA LEU A 109 -24.35 52.45 24.92
C LEU A 109 -23.73 53.85 24.88
N VAL A 110 -22.57 54.01 24.22
CA VAL A 110 -21.90 55.31 24.07
C VAL A 110 -22.76 56.26 23.26
N SER A 111 -23.31 55.83 22.12
CA SER A 111 -24.17 56.68 21.30
C SER A 111 -25.43 57.11 22.05
N TRP A 112 -26.06 56.17 22.77
CA TRP A 112 -27.24 56.44 23.57
C TRP A 112 -26.93 57.41 24.72
N LEU A 113 -25.86 57.18 25.49
CA LEU A 113 -25.42 58.07 26.57
C LEU A 113 -25.13 59.47 26.05
N VAL A 114 -24.36 59.59 24.96
CA VAL A 114 -24.02 60.89 24.37
C VAL A 114 -25.29 61.63 23.93
N CYS A 115 -26.18 60.98 23.19
CA CYS A 115 -27.43 61.61 22.74
C CYS A 115 -28.36 62.00 23.90
N CYS A 116 -28.50 61.14 24.91
CA CYS A 116 -29.34 61.44 26.08
C CYS A 116 -28.76 62.58 26.92
N LEU A 117 -27.45 62.59 27.16
CA LEU A 117 -26.79 63.55 28.03
C LEU A 117 -26.65 64.91 27.33
N VAL A 118 -26.26 64.94 26.06
CA VAL A 118 -26.24 66.16 25.23
C VAL A 118 -27.65 66.69 25.03
N GLY A 119 -28.62 65.84 24.69
CA GLY A 119 -30.02 66.25 24.53
C GLY A 119 -30.65 66.80 25.80
N TRP A 120 -30.37 66.18 26.95
CA TRP A 120 -30.83 66.66 28.25
C TRP A 120 -30.18 68.01 28.63
N GLN A 121 -28.86 68.14 28.46
CA GLN A 121 -28.13 69.39 28.73
C GLN A 121 -28.62 70.54 27.84
N LEU A 122 -28.76 70.31 26.54
CA LEU A 122 -29.26 71.31 25.58
C LEU A 122 -30.71 71.67 25.86
N GLY A 123 -31.58 70.70 26.15
CA GLY A 123 -32.98 70.95 26.48
C GLY A 123 -33.16 71.72 27.80
N TRP A 124 -32.34 71.42 28.80
CA TRP A 124 -32.30 72.20 30.04
C TRP A 124 -31.83 73.63 29.78
N LEU A 125 -30.67 73.83 29.14
CA LEU A 125 -30.14 75.18 28.89
C LEU A 125 -31.07 76.05 28.06
N VAL A 126 -31.72 75.49 27.04
CA VAL A 126 -32.68 76.21 26.19
C VAL A 126 -33.98 76.52 26.93
N GLY A 127 -34.43 75.66 27.85
CA GLY A 127 -35.67 75.89 28.61
C GLY A 127 -35.56 76.93 29.73
N TRP A 128 -34.34 77.32 30.11
CA TRP A 128 -34.07 78.38 31.09
C TRP A 128 -33.80 79.76 30.46
N LEU A 129 -33.63 79.80 29.13
CA LEU A 129 -33.45 80.99 28.31
C LEU A 129 -34.81 81.49 27.79
#